data_AF-A0A5D4S276-F1
#
_entry.id   AF-A0A5D4S276-F1
#
_cell.length_a   1.000
_cell.length_b   1.000
_cell.length_c   1.000
_cell.angle_alpha   90.00
_cell.angle_beta   90.00
_cell.angle_gamma   90.00
#
_symmetry.space_group_name_H-M   'P 1'
#
loop_
_entity.id
_entity.type
_entity.pdbx_description
1 polymer ?
#
loop_
_entity_poly.entity_id
_entity_poly.type
_entity_poly.pdbx_seq_one_letter_code
_entity_poly.pdbx_strand_id
1 'polypeptide(L)'
;MTRLKAVNQIPDYLMRELQNYVQGQTIYIPKRKEEYNAWGSKSGGREALKRRNTSILEAFTGGESIASISDRYFLSIETIKKIVYGKR
;
A
#
# COMPACT_ATOMS: atom_id res chain seq x y z
N MET A 1 -10.13 -10.29 15.07
CA MET A 1 -11.07 -9.89 14.00
C MET A 1 -12.49 -10.10 14.51
N THR A 2 -13.30 -9.05 14.58
CA THR A 2 -14.68 -9.17 15.05
C THR A 2 -15.56 -9.65 13.90
N ARG A 3 -16.19 -10.82 14.04
CA ARG A 3 -17.11 -11.37 13.03
C ARG A 3 -18.49 -10.75 13.25
N LEU A 4 -18.92 -9.88 12.34
CA LEU A 4 -20.25 -9.28 12.37
C LEU A 4 -21.25 -10.22 11.68
N LYS A 5 -22.47 -10.32 12.22
CA LYS A 5 -23.58 -11.05 11.57
C LYS A 5 -24.26 -10.12 10.57
N ALA A 6 -24.20 -10.45 9.28
CA ALA A 6 -24.77 -9.62 8.21
C ALA A 6 -26.27 -9.32 8.40
N VAL A 7 -27.03 -10.28 8.93
CA VAL A 7 -28.47 -10.13 9.26
C VAL A 7 -28.79 -8.99 10.23
N ASN A 8 -27.82 -8.56 11.04
CA ASN A 8 -28.01 -7.45 11.99
C ASN A 8 -27.48 -6.12 11.45
N GLN A 9 -26.95 -6.09 10.22
CA GLN A 9 -26.22 -4.94 9.66
C GLN A 9 -26.82 -4.45 8.34
N ILE A 10 -27.64 -5.28 7.69
CA ILE A 10 -28.22 -5.02 6.38
C ILE A 10 -29.74 -4.97 6.53
N PRO A 11 -30.42 -3.93 6.00
CA PRO A 11 -31.88 -3.88 5.99
C PRO A 11 -32.52 -5.08 5.30
N ASP A 12 -33.68 -5.53 5.79
CA ASP A 12 -34.36 -6.74 5.31
C ASP A 12 -34.61 -6.77 3.80
N TYR A 13 -35.00 -5.64 3.22
CA TYR A 13 -35.27 -5.56 1.77
C TYR A 13 -33.99 -5.85 0.95
N LEU A 14 -32.84 -5.36 1.40
CA LEU A 14 -31.57 -5.56 0.72
C LEU A 14 -31.04 -6.97 0.95
N MET A 15 -31.30 -7.57 2.12
CA MET A 15 -30.98 -8.97 2.37
C MET A 15 -31.73 -9.90 1.40
N ARG A 16 -33.05 -9.68 1.23
CA ARG A 16 -33.87 -10.44 0.28
C ARG A 16 -33.34 -10.32 -1.15
N GLU A 17 -32.95 -9.11 -1.55
CA GLU A 17 -32.39 -8.88 -2.87
C GLU A 17 -31.04 -9.59 -3.05
N LEU A 18 -30.15 -9.51 -2.06
CA LEU A 18 -28.86 -10.23 -2.12
C LEU A 18 -29.06 -11.75 -2.22
N GLN A 19 -30.03 -12.31 -1.49
CA GLN A 19 -30.33 -13.74 -1.55
C GLN A 19 -30.73 -14.20 -2.96
N ASN A 20 -31.33 -13.34 -3.79
CA ASN A 20 -31.63 -13.69 -5.19
C ASN A 20 -30.38 -13.97 -6.04
N TYR A 21 -29.21 -13.40 -5.68
CA TYR A 21 -27.99 -13.53 -6.50
C TYR A 21 -26.95 -14.48 -5.89
N VAL A 22 -26.85 -14.55 -4.56
CA VAL A 22 -25.68 -15.14 -3.88
C VAL A 22 -26.03 -15.98 -2.65
N GLN A 23 -27.27 -16.44 -2.52
CA GLN A 23 -27.71 -17.21 -1.36
C GLN A 23 -26.80 -18.43 -1.11
N GLY A 24 -26.38 -18.61 0.15
CA GLY A 24 -25.49 -19.69 0.57
C GLY A 24 -24.01 -19.45 0.27
N GLN A 25 -23.65 -18.31 -0.33
CA GLN A 25 -22.27 -17.98 -0.70
C GLN A 25 -21.67 -16.92 0.23
N THR A 26 -20.33 -16.85 0.26
CA THR A 26 -19.59 -15.80 0.98
C THR A 26 -19.27 -14.67 0.01
N ILE A 27 -19.71 -13.44 0.32
CA ILE A 27 -19.34 -12.24 -0.43
C ILE A 27 -18.37 -11.39 0.37
N TYR A 28 -17.35 -10.86 -0.32
CA TYR A 28 -16.53 -9.77 0.18
C TYR A 28 -17.14 -8.41 -0.22
N ILE A 29 -17.44 -7.56 0.77
CA ILE A 29 -17.84 -6.18 0.52
C ILE A 29 -16.56 -5.32 0.56
N PRO A 30 -16.08 -4.81 -0.59
CA PRO A 30 -14.93 -3.93 -0.59
C PRO A 30 -15.24 -2.64 0.17
N LYS A 31 -14.21 -2.04 0.75
CA LYS A 31 -14.34 -0.68 1.29
C LYS A 31 -14.71 0.29 0.16
N ARG A 32 -15.32 1.40 0.55
CA ARG A 32 -15.45 2.53 -0.35
C ARG A 32 -14.06 3.02 -0.76
N LYS A 33 -13.89 3.43 -2.02
CA LYS A 33 -12.57 3.82 -2.57
C LYS A 33 -11.98 5.01 -1.80
N GLU A 34 -12.84 5.87 -1.28
CA GLU A 34 -12.49 7.05 -0.48
C GLU A 34 -11.91 6.64 0.89
N GLU A 35 -12.24 5.45 1.38
CA GLU A 35 -11.73 4.87 2.62
C GLU A 35 -10.54 3.92 2.39
N TYR A 36 -10.10 3.78 1.13
CA TYR A 36 -8.89 3.04 0.85
C TYR A 36 -7.73 3.75 1.51
N ASN A 37 -6.97 2.98 2.27
CA ASN A 37 -5.73 3.48 2.79
C ASN A 37 -4.76 3.55 1.61
N ALA A 38 -4.12 4.70 1.40
CA ALA A 38 -3.03 4.78 0.44
C ALA A 38 -2.03 3.66 0.75
N TRP A 39 -1.58 2.95 -0.29
CA TRP A 39 -0.69 1.81 -0.13
C TRP A 39 0.48 2.12 0.81
N GLY A 40 0.69 1.27 1.82
CA GLY A 40 1.77 1.42 2.80
C GLY A 40 1.53 2.46 3.92
N SER A 41 0.35 3.10 4.01
CA SER A 41 0.06 4.06 5.10
C SER A 41 -0.24 3.37 6.44
N LYS A 42 -0.88 2.19 6.43
CA LYS A 42 -1.20 1.44 7.66
C LYS A 42 -0.05 0.62 8.23
N SER A 43 0.89 0.20 7.38
CA SER A 43 2.04 -0.62 7.78
C SER A 43 3.32 0.19 8.03
N GLY A 44 3.28 1.52 7.83
CA GLY A 44 4.47 2.39 7.92
C GLY A 44 5.49 2.19 6.79
N GLY A 45 5.27 1.24 5.88
CA GLY A 45 6.18 0.91 4.79
C GLY A 45 6.42 2.09 3.84
N ARG A 46 5.40 2.94 3.61
CA ARG A 46 5.55 4.14 2.78
C ARG A 46 6.52 5.15 3.40
N GLU A 47 6.42 5.37 4.71
CA GLU A 47 7.31 6.28 5.44
C GLU A 47 8.73 5.73 5.57
N ALA A 48 8.88 4.42 5.77
CA ALA A 48 10.20 3.78 5.76
C ALA A 48 10.90 3.92 4.40
N LEU A 49 10.18 3.67 3.31
CA LEU A 49 10.70 3.85 1.94
C LEU A 49 11.05 5.31 1.66
N LYS A 50 10.19 6.25 2.08
CA LYS A 50 10.44 7.69 1.92
C LYS A 50 11.71 8.11 2.65
N ARG A 51 11.87 7.76 3.93
CA ARG A 51 13.07 8.04 4.72
C ARG A 51 14.33 7.47 4.07
N ARG A 52 14.30 6.20 3.67
CA ARG A 52 15.44 5.56 2.97
C ARG A 52 15.80 6.30 1.68
N ASN A 53 14.80 6.63 0.86
CA ASN A 53 15.03 7.31 -0.41
C ASN A 53 15.57 8.74 -0.22
N THR A 54 15.15 9.45 0.85
CA THR A 54 15.74 10.73 1.23
C THR A 54 17.22 10.57 1.59
N SER A 55 17.58 9.60 2.44
CA SER A 55 18.99 9.36 2.80
C SER A 55 19.86 8.92 1.61
N ILE A 56 19.29 8.17 0.66
CA ILE A 56 19.96 7.83 -0.61
C ILE A 56 20.26 9.09 -1.43
N LEU A 57 19.31 10.01 -1.51
CA LEU A 57 19.48 11.26 -2.25
C LEU A 57 20.54 12.15 -1.59
N GLU A 58 20.50 12.29 -0.26
CA GLU A 58 21.48 13.07 0.50
C GLU A 58 22.90 12.55 0.29
N ALA A 59 23.10 11.23 0.39
CA ALA A 59 24.38 10.59 0.13
C ALA A 59 24.90 10.86 -1.29
N PHE A 60 24.02 10.74 -2.29
CA PHE A 60 24.38 11.02 -3.68
C PHE A 60 24.75 12.49 -3.88
N THR A 61 23.98 13.43 -3.31
CA THR A 61 24.31 14.86 -3.36
C THR A 61 25.58 15.22 -2.60
N GLY A 62 25.95 14.40 -1.60
CA GLY A 62 27.22 14.49 -0.88
C GLY A 62 28.42 13.92 -1.66
N GLY A 63 28.23 13.47 -2.90
CA GLY A 63 29.29 12.98 -3.78
C GLY A 63 29.56 11.48 -3.71
N GLU A 64 28.76 10.72 -2.96
CA GLU A 64 28.89 9.26 -2.93
C GLU A 64 28.45 8.65 -4.28
N SER A 65 29.23 7.69 -4.79
CA SER A 65 28.96 7.06 -6.09
C SER A 65 27.71 6.19 -6.04
N ILE A 66 27.03 6.07 -7.18
CA ILE A 66 25.84 5.21 -7.32
C ILE A 66 26.17 3.75 -6.96
N ALA A 67 27.38 3.26 -7.28
CA ALA A 67 27.82 1.90 -6.95
C ALA A 67 27.95 1.70 -5.42
N SER A 68 28.58 2.65 -4.70
CA SER A 68 28.69 2.59 -3.24
C SER A 68 27.31 2.59 -2.55
N ILE A 69 26.41 3.46 -3.02
CA ILE A 69 25.05 3.54 -2.50
C ILE A 69 24.27 2.25 -2.79
N SER A 70 24.43 1.68 -3.99
CA SER A 70 23.84 0.42 -4.42
C SER A 70 24.22 -0.71 -3.46
N ASP A 71 25.51 -0.85 -3.15
CA ASP A 71 26.02 -1.86 -2.24
C ASP A 71 25.55 -1.65 -0.79
N ARG A 72 25.61 -0.40 -0.29
CA ARG A 72 25.19 -0.09 1.09
C ARG A 72 23.71 -0.39 1.35
N TYR A 73 22.85 -0.14 0.37
CA TYR A 73 21.41 -0.34 0.52
C TYR A 73 20.90 -1.67 -0.06
N PHE A 74 21.79 -2.51 -0.62
CA PHE A 74 21.44 -3.76 -1.31
C PHE A 74 20.36 -3.57 -2.38
N LEU A 75 20.47 -2.46 -3.12
CA LEU A 75 19.56 -2.12 -4.21
C LEU A 75 20.31 -2.22 -5.52
N SER A 76 19.60 -2.48 -6.63
CA SER A 76 20.25 -2.40 -7.95
C SER A 76 20.66 -0.96 -8.26
N ILE A 77 21.73 -0.81 -9.07
CA ILE A 77 22.16 0.49 -9.63
C ILE A 77 20.97 1.23 -10.28
N GLU A 78 20.10 0.50 -10.99
CA GLU A 78 18.94 1.08 -11.67
C GLU A 78 17.89 1.61 -10.68
N THR A 79 17.70 0.92 -9.54
CA THR A 79 16.86 1.41 -8.45
C THR A 79 17.43 2.69 -7.85
N ILE A 80 18.74 2.73 -7.61
CA ILE A 80 19.40 3.94 -7.10
C ILE A 80 19.24 5.10 -8.09
N LYS A 81 19.51 4.87 -9.38
CA LYS A 81 19.27 5.86 -10.45
C LYS A 81 17.85 6.39 -10.45
N LYS A 82 16.84 5.51 -10.33
CA LYS A 82 15.43 5.94 -10.24
C LYS A 82 15.16 6.80 -9.01
N ILE A 83 15.82 6.54 -7.88
CA ILE A 83 15.66 7.33 -6.66
C ILE A 83 16.33 8.70 -6.80
N VAL A 84 17.53 8.78 -7.36
CA VAL A 84 18.30 10.03 -7.43
C VAL A 84 17.97 10.90 -8.65
N TYR A 85 17.52 10.31 -9.76
CA TYR A 85 17.17 11.01 -11.00
C TYR A 85 15.66 11.01 -11.30
N GLY A 86 14.85 10.28 -10.53
CA GLY A 86 13.40 10.21 -10.75
C GLY A 86 12.73 11.57 -10.64
N LYS A 87 11.81 11.87 -11.55
CA LYS A 87 10.95 13.06 -11.47
C LYS A 87 10.03 12.94 -10.24
N ARG A 88 9.91 14.04 -9.51
CA ARG A 88 9.00 14.20 -8.37
C ARG A 88 7.59 14.49 -8.84
#